data_AF-A0A5C3K8V2-F1
#
_entry.id   AF-A0A5C3K8V2-F1
#
_cell.length_a   1.000
_cell.length_b   1.000
_cell.length_c   1.000
_cell.angle_alpha   90.00
_cell.angle_beta   90.00
_cell.angle_gamma   90.00
#
_symmetry.space_group_name_H-M   'P 1'
#
loop_
_entity.id
_entity.type
_entity.pdbx_description
1 polymer ?
#
loop_
_entity_poly.entity_id
_entity_poly.type
_entity_poly.pdbx_seq_one_letter_code
_entity_poly.pdbx_strand_id
1 'polypeptide(L)'
;YSLPAVSKLQKYDMPSEYIEFQIAGYHPSRQMYFSRTSETPDLKPILVKFSRTYCIDLHAFCFNKGHAPKILGFECLPGVWYGIAMEL
;
A
#
# COMPACT_ATOMS: atom_id res chain seq x y z
N TYR A 1 9.97 17.71 -6.02
CA TYR A 1 9.50 16.31 -6.01
C TYR A 1 8.03 16.34 -5.65
N SER A 2 7.14 15.85 -6.51
CA SER A 2 5.71 15.76 -6.20
C SER A 2 5.40 14.36 -5.68
N LEU A 3 4.68 14.29 -4.55
CA LEU A 3 4.16 13.02 -4.06
C LEU A 3 3.03 12.54 -4.99
N PRO A 4 2.84 11.22 -5.15
CA PRO A 4 1.66 10.69 -5.83
C PRO A 4 0.38 11.26 -5.20
N ALA A 5 -0.57 11.69 -6.03
CA ALA A 5 -1.87 12.21 -5.58
C ALA A 5 -2.85 11.10 -5.13
N VAL A 6 -2.32 9.95 -4.70
CA VAL A 6 -3.10 8.78 -4.27
C VAL A 6 -3.15 8.79 -2.75
N SER A 7 -4.36 8.88 -2.20
CA SER A 7 -4.61 8.92 -0.75
C SER A 7 -5.51 7.80 -0.27
N LYS A 8 -5.87 6.86 -1.16
CA LYS A 8 -6.64 5.68 -0.81
C LYS A 8 -6.37 4.54 -1.78
N LEU A 9 -6.57 3.31 -1.31
CA LEU A 9 -6.54 2.10 -2.12
C LEU A 9 -7.68 1.18 -1.69
N GLN A 10 -8.19 0.35 -2.57
CA GLN A 10 -9.16 -0.69 -2.21
C GLN A 10 -8.59 -1.64 -1.14
N LYS A 11 -9.35 -1.95 -0.08
CA LYS A 11 -8.92 -2.89 0.97
C LYS A 11 -8.78 -4.30 0.38
N TYR A 12 -7.69 -4.98 0.73
CA TYR A 12 -7.39 -6.30 0.18
C TYR A 12 -8.35 -7.39 0.69
N ASP A 13 -8.64 -7.38 1.99
CA ASP A 13 -9.55 -8.36 2.62
C ASP A 13 -11.04 -8.01 2.40
N MET A 14 -11.36 -6.76 2.01
CA MET A 14 -12.73 -6.24 1.88
C MET A 14 -12.87 -5.38 0.62
N PRO A 15 -13.18 -5.97 -0.54
CA PRO A 15 -13.16 -5.26 -1.83
C PRO A 15 -14.15 -4.08 -1.94
N SER A 16 -15.17 -3.99 -1.08
CA SER A 16 -16.12 -2.87 -1.11
C SER A 16 -15.68 -1.67 -0.25
N GLU A 17 -14.54 -1.78 0.43
CA GLU A 17 -13.98 -0.74 1.29
C GLU A 17 -12.66 -0.20 0.76
N TYR A 18 -12.29 0.99 1.23
CA TYR A 18 -11.03 1.64 0.90
C TYR A 18 -10.21 1.82 2.18
N ILE A 19 -8.89 1.62 2.07
CA ILE A 19 -7.93 2.10 3.05
C ILE A 19 -7.52 3.53 2.70
N GLU A 20 -7.85 4.49 3.56
CA GLU A 20 -7.42 5.87 3.42
C GLU A 20 -6.10 6.13 4.13
N PHE A 21 -5.21 6.91 3.50
CA PHE A 21 -3.90 7.25 4.05
C PHE A 21 -3.36 8.58 3.56
N GLN A 22 -2.44 9.14 4.35
CA GLN A 22 -1.65 10.30 3.98
C GLN A 22 -0.19 9.91 3.81
N ILE A 23 0.40 10.23 2.66
CA ILE A 23 1.83 10.05 2.41
C ILE A 23 2.60 11.12 3.20
N ALA A 24 3.38 10.68 4.19
CA ALA A 24 4.17 11.53 5.07
C ALA A 24 5.63 11.65 4.62
N GLY A 25 6.13 10.70 3.83
CA GLY A 25 7.51 10.71 3.36
C GLY A 25 7.79 9.66 2.29
N TYR A 26 9.02 9.66 1.79
CA TYR A 26 9.44 8.83 0.69
C TYR A 26 10.82 8.21 0.98
N HIS A 27 10.99 6.93 0.63
CA HIS A 27 12.28 6.24 0.70
C HIS A 27 12.99 6.27 -0.68
N PRO A 28 14.11 6.99 -0.83
CA PRO A 28 14.72 7.29 -2.12
C PRO A 28 15.12 6.09 -2.97
N SER A 29 15.50 4.98 -2.35
CA SER A 29 16.02 3.81 -3.07
C SER A 29 15.00 2.72 -3.42
N ARG A 30 13.73 2.82 -2.98
CA ARG A 30 12.80 1.69 -3.07
C ARG A 30 11.41 1.98 -3.65
N GLN A 31 11.14 3.21 -4.09
CA GLN A 31 9.79 3.60 -4.56
C GLN A 31 8.71 3.33 -3.48
N MET A 32 9.09 3.46 -2.20
CA MET A 32 8.26 3.20 -1.03
C MET A 32 7.95 4.52 -0.32
N TYR A 33 6.74 4.65 0.17
CA TYR A 33 6.22 5.85 0.81
C TYR A 33 5.76 5.52 2.22
N PHE A 34 6.29 6.25 3.20
CA PHE A 34 5.82 6.16 4.57
C PHE A 34 4.50 6.90 4.66
N SER A 35 3.45 6.20 5.07
CA SER A 35 2.11 6.76 5.14
C SER A 35 1.47 6.46 6.49
N ARG A 36 0.42 7.19 6.82
CA ARG A 36 -0.39 6.94 8.03
C ARG A 36 -1.84 6.71 7.62
N THR A 37 -2.49 5.71 8.21
CA THR A 37 -3.91 5.46 7.98
C THR A 37 -4.76 6.62 8.49
N SER A 38 -5.86 6.92 7.82
CA SER A 38 -6.80 7.99 8.22
C SER A 38 -8.03 7.48 8.99
N GLU A 39 -8.20 6.16 9.10
CA GLU A 39 -9.46 5.53 9.58
C GLU A 39 -9.61 5.37 11.09
N THR A 40 -8.55 5.55 11.88
CA THR A 40 -8.57 5.27 13.33
C THR A 40 -7.97 6.42 14.14
N PRO A 41 -8.40 6.64 15.40
CA PRO A 41 -7.77 7.62 16.29
C PRO A 41 -6.28 7.31 16.53
N ASP A 42 -5.89 6.03 16.43
CA ASP A 42 -4.50 5.60 16.34
C ASP A 42 -4.07 5.55 14.87
N LEU A 43 -3.41 6.61 14.41
CA LEU A 43 -2.77 6.69 13.09
C LEU A 43 -1.70 5.59 12.97
N LYS A 44 -2.02 4.47 12.30
CA LYS A 44 -1.05 3.38 12.12
C LYS A 44 -0.08 3.72 11.00
N PRO A 45 1.24 3.58 11.22
CA PRO A 45 2.21 3.68 10.14
C PRO A 45 2.00 2.50 9.19
N ILE A 46 1.92 2.83 7.90
CA ILE A 46 1.85 1.85 6.82
C ILE A 46 2.89 2.21 5.78
N LEU A 47 3.19 1.24 4.94
CA LEU A 47 4.06 1.44 3.79
C LEU A 47 3.27 1.32 2.50
N VAL A 48 3.40 2.32 1.64
CA VAL A 48 2.74 2.34 0.33
C VAL A 48 3.80 2.23 -0.75
N LYS A 49 3.64 1.27 -1.65
CA LYS A 49 4.50 1.06 -2.82
C LYS A 49 3.68 1.25 -4.08
N PHE A 50 4.29 1.87 -5.08
CA PHE A 50 3.74 1.92 -6.44
C PHE A 50 4.65 1.13 -7.37
N SER A 51 4.09 0.25 -8.19
CA SER A 51 4.88 -0.56 -9.12
C SER A 51 4.16 -0.82 -10.43
N ARG A 52 4.91 -1.01 -11.52
CA ARG A 52 4.38 -1.41 -12.83
C ARG A 52 4.03 -2.89 -12.90
N THR A 53 4.70 -3.70 -12.08
CA THR A 53 4.55 -5.15 -12.07
C THR A 53 4.47 -5.60 -10.63
N TYR A 54 3.34 -6.19 -10.24
CA TYR A 54 3.16 -6.73 -8.90
C TYR A 54 2.36 -8.01 -8.97
N CYS A 55 2.86 -9.08 -8.35
CA CYS A 55 2.15 -10.34 -8.23
C CYS A 55 1.59 -10.45 -6.81
N ILE A 56 0.30 -10.18 -6.67
CA ILE A 56 -0.37 -10.17 -5.38
C ILE A 56 -0.40 -11.55 -4.73
N ASP A 57 -0.58 -12.59 -5.54
CA ASP A 57 -0.61 -13.99 -5.09
C ASP A 57 0.75 -14.45 -4.58
N LEU A 58 1.84 -14.05 -5.25
CA LEU A 58 3.19 -14.31 -4.78
C LEU A 58 3.45 -13.62 -3.44
N HIS A 59 2.98 -12.38 -3.28
CA HIS A 59 3.09 -11.69 -2.01
C HIS A 59 2.32 -12.41 -0.90
N ALA A 60 1.08 -12.83 -1.17
CA ALA A 60 0.27 -13.58 -0.21
C ALA A 60 0.95 -14.90 0.18
N PHE A 61 1.55 -15.62 -0.78
CA PHE A 61 2.37 -16.80 -0.50
C PHE A 61 3.56 -16.48 0.43
N CYS A 62 4.30 -15.41 0.14
CA CYS A 62 5.41 -14.97 0.99
C CYS A 62 4.95 -14.55 2.40
N PHE A 63 3.81 -13.86 2.53
CA PHE A 63 3.22 -13.49 3.81
C PHE A 63 2.88 -14.74 4.63
N ASN A 64 2.23 -15.73 4.02
CA ASN A 64 1.89 -17.01 4.67
C ASN A 64 3.13 -17.80 5.13
N LYS A 65 4.31 -17.49 4.60
CA LYS A 65 5.60 -18.06 5.00
C LYS A 65 6.38 -17.18 5.98
N GLY A 66 5.85 -16.02 6.37
CA GLY A 66 6.51 -15.06 7.26
C GLY A 66 7.61 -14.23 6.59
N HIS A 67 7.58 -14.09 5.26
CA HIS A 67 8.62 -13.41 4.47
C HIS A 67 8.19 -12.07 3.88
N ALA A 68 6.91 -11.69 4.00
CA ALA A 68 6.38 -10.42 3.53
C ALA A 68 5.43 -9.81 4.58
N PRO A 69 5.26 -8.48 4.63
CA PRO A 69 4.27 -7.85 5.50
C PRO A 69 2.83 -8.13 5.03
N LYS A 70 1.85 -8.02 5.91
CA LYS A 70 0.43 -8.10 5.53
C LYS A 70 0.05 -6.97 4.57
N ILE A 71 -0.71 -7.33 3.53
CA ILE A 71 -1.33 -6.35 2.63
C ILE A 71 -2.61 -5.84 3.25
N LEU A 72 -2.74 -4.52 3.27
CA LEU A 72 -3.92 -3.81 3.75
C LEU A 72 -4.77 -3.32 2.58
N GLY A 73 -4.14 -2.89 1.49
CA GLY A 73 -4.83 -2.44 0.29
C GLY A 73 -4.06 -2.72 -0.99
N PHE A 74 -4.80 -3.00 -2.05
CA PHE A 74 -4.26 -3.29 -3.37
C PHE A 74 -5.22 -2.81 -4.45
N GLU A 75 -4.72 -2.03 -5.40
CA GLU A 75 -5.54 -1.51 -6.49
C GLU A 75 -4.73 -1.34 -7.78
N CYS A 76 -5.36 -1.66 -8.91
CA CYS A 76 -4.83 -1.32 -10.24
C CYS A 76 -5.21 0.13 -10.56
N LEU A 77 -4.20 1.00 -10.57
CA LEU A 77 -4.32 2.43 -10.79
C LEU A 77 -4.21 2.76 -12.29
N PRO A 78 -4.73 3.93 -12.71
CA PRO A 78 -4.63 4.40 -14.08
C PRO A 78 -3.21 4.35 -14.64
N GLY A 79 -3.11 3.99 -15.92
CA GLY A 79 -1.84 3.87 -16.61
C GLY A 79 -1.06 2.61 -16.26
N VAL A 80 -1.68 1.54 -15.75
CA VAL A 80 -1.04 0.25 -15.45
C VAL A 80 0.00 0.36 -14.33
N TRP A 81 -0.39 1.03 -13.25
CA TRP A 81 0.33 1.01 -11.98
C TRP A 81 -0.45 0.18 -10.98
N TYR A 82 0.25 -0.45 -10.05
CA TYR A 82 -0.33 -1.08 -8.88
C TYR A 82 0.02 -0.22 -7.66
N GLY A 83 -1.00 0.13 -6.88
CA GLY A 83 -0.82 0.67 -5.53
C GLY A 83 -0.92 -0.46 -4.53
N ILE A 84 0.07 -0.56 -3.64
CA ILE A 84 0.14 -1.60 -2.61
C ILE A 84 0.36 -0.93 -1.26
N ALA A 85 -0.63 -1.01 -0.37
CA ALA A 85 -0.51 -0.62 1.03
C ALA A 85 -0.27 -1.87 1.87
N MET A 86 0.78 -1.84 2.69
CA MET A 86 1.17 -2.92 3.59
C MET A 86 1.47 -2.39 4.98
N GLU A 87 1.37 -3.25 5.98
CA GLU A 87 1.83 -2.91 7.33
C GLU A 87 3.34 -2.64 7.36
N LEU A 88 3.77 -1.81 8.32
CA LEU A 88 5.17 -1.47 8.52
C LEU A 88 5.92 -2.54 9.31
#